data_AF-A0A1F5MFX7-F1
#
_entry.id   AF-A0A1F5MFX7-F1
#
_cell.length_a   1.000
_cell.length_b   1.000
_cell.length_c   1.000
_cell.angle_alpha   90.00
_cell.angle_beta   90.00
_cell.angle_gamma   90.00
#
_symmetry.space_group_name_H-M   'P 1'
#
loop_
_entity.id
_entity.type
_entity.pdbx_description
1 polymer ?
#
loop_
_entity_poly.entity_id
_entity_poly.type
_entity_poly.pdbx_seq_one_letter_code
_entity_poly.pdbx_strand_id
1 'polypeptide(L)'
;MNNVDFKKLLGEAIKPLSDAQEEFRKDLSGVKEDQADLRKIIEESVLPPLIYIETTVKSYSDRYVTNEDHIGRLDKRLHTVEDNLEISPPQDLTIPVFD
;
A
#
# COMPACT_ATOMS: atom_id res chain seq x y z
N MET A 1 39.33 -10.70 55.35
CA MET A 1 39.27 -10.22 53.96
C MET A 1 39.34 -8.71 54.02
N ASN A 2 40.33 -8.08 53.38
CA ASN A 2 40.47 -6.63 53.45
C ASN A 2 39.51 -5.96 52.49
N ASN A 3 39.13 -4.72 52.79
CA ASN A 3 38.15 -3.94 52.01
C ASN A 3 38.53 -3.85 50.51
N VAL A 4 39.84 -3.85 50.23
CA VAL A 4 40.40 -3.87 48.86
C VAL A 4 40.04 -5.17 48.12
N ASP A 5 40.17 -6.33 48.76
CA ASP A 5 39.87 -7.64 48.14
C ASP A 5 38.36 -7.77 47.85
N PHE A 6 37.53 -7.26 48.75
CA PHE A 6 36.08 -7.25 48.58
C PHE A 6 35.63 -6.37 47.41
N LYS A 7 36.20 -5.16 47.28
CA LYS A 7 35.93 -4.28 46.12
C LYS A 7 36.37 -4.91 44.81
N LYS A 8 37.51 -5.62 44.81
CA LYS A 8 38.01 -6.31 43.62
C LYS A 8 37.06 -7.43 43.18
N LEU A 9 36.62 -8.25 44.12
CA LEU A 9 35.69 -9.37 43.87
C LEU A 9 34.33 -8.88 43.37
N LEU A 10 33.81 -7.78 43.94
CA LEU A 10 32.61 -7.10 43.44
C LEU A 10 32.79 -6.53 42.02
N GLY A 11 33.93 -5.89 41.75
CA GLY A 11 34.24 -5.35 40.43
C GLY A 11 34.29 -6.46 39.36
N GLU A 12 34.93 -7.58 39.68
CA GLU A 12 34.99 -8.75 38.79
C GLU A 12 33.61 -9.40 38.59
N ALA A 13 32.77 -9.44 39.63
CA ALA A 13 31.42 -9.98 39.53
C ALA A 13 30.45 -9.09 38.73
N ILE A 14 30.61 -7.76 38.77
CA ILE A 14 29.74 -6.80 38.06
C ILE A 14 30.18 -6.59 36.61
N LYS A 15 31.47 -6.76 36.29
CA LYS A 15 32.02 -6.51 34.95
C LYS A 15 31.23 -7.18 33.81
N PRO A 16 30.86 -8.48 33.88
CA PRO A 16 30.07 -9.12 32.82
C PRO A 16 28.72 -8.43 32.58
N LEU A 17 28.11 -7.89 33.63
CA LEU A 17 26.83 -7.18 33.54
C LEU A 17 27.00 -5.82 32.85
N SER A 18 28.11 -5.14 33.13
CA SER A 18 28.46 -3.87 32.47
C SER A 18 28.74 -4.07 30.98
N ASP A 19 29.52 -5.10 30.66
CA ASP A 19 29.88 -5.44 29.28
C ASP A 19 28.62 -5.81 28.47
N ALA A 20 27.73 -6.64 29.03
CA ALA A 20 26.45 -6.98 28.41
C ALA A 20 25.54 -5.76 28.24
N GLN A 21 25.53 -4.82 29.20
CA GLN A 21 24.74 -3.60 29.08
C GLN A 21 25.24 -2.71 27.93
N GLU A 22 26.56 -2.66 27.71
CA GLU A 22 27.14 -1.91 26.59
C GLU A 22 26.82 -2.55 25.23
N GLU A 23 26.89 -3.87 25.15
CA GLU A 23 26.50 -4.63 23.95
C GLU A 23 25.03 -4.41 23.60
N PHE A 24 24.11 -4.52 24.57
CA PHE A 24 22.69 -4.24 24.34
C PHE A 24 22.41 -2.81 23.89
N ARG A 25 23.19 -1.83 24.39
CA ARG A 25 23.04 -0.44 23.92
C ARG A 25 23.45 -0.29 22.47
N LYS A 26 24.51 -0.99 22.06
CA LYS A 26 24.97 -0.98 20.67
C LYS A 26 23.94 -1.65 19.75
N ASP A 27 23.44 -2.81 20.13
CA ASP A 27 22.41 -3.51 19.34
C ASP A 27 21.13 -2.67 19.22
N LEU A 28 20.69 -2.06 20.32
CA LEU A 28 19.52 -1.17 20.30
C LEU A 28 19.74 0.04 19.39
N SER A 29 20.97 0.56 19.31
CA SER A 29 21.29 1.65 18.39
C SER A 29 21.20 1.20 16.93
N GLY A 30 21.69 0.00 16.61
CA GLY A 30 21.57 -0.59 15.26
C GLY A 30 20.11 -0.80 14.86
N VAL A 31 19.30 -1.38 15.76
CA VAL A 31 17.86 -1.57 15.51
C VAL A 31 17.13 -0.24 15.23
N LYS A 32 17.52 0.84 15.90
CA LYS A 32 16.93 2.17 15.66
C LYS A 32 17.31 2.73 14.29
N GLU A 33 18.53 2.49 13.85
CA GLU A 33 19.01 2.88 12.53
C GLU A 33 18.28 2.09 11.43
N ASP A 34 18.21 0.76 11.56
CA ASP A 34 17.47 -0.11 10.64
C ASP A 34 15.99 0.30 10.55
N GLN A 35 15.37 0.65 11.69
CA GLN A 35 13.99 1.12 11.72
C GLN A 35 13.83 2.46 10.97
N ALA A 36 14.78 3.38 11.11
CA ALA A 36 14.75 4.66 10.41
C ALA A 36 14.90 4.47 8.88
N ASP A 37 15.79 3.58 8.46
CA ASP A 37 16.01 3.27 7.04
C ASP A 37 14.79 2.59 6.42
N LEU A 38 14.19 1.62 7.11
CA LEU A 38 12.95 0.99 6.66
C LEU A 38 11.82 2.01 6.48
N ARG A 39 11.68 2.93 7.44
CA ARG A 39 10.69 3.99 7.34
C ARG A 39 10.92 4.85 6.10
N LYS A 40 12.18 5.21 5.84
CA LYS A 40 12.56 5.99 4.65
C LYS A 40 12.24 5.25 3.35
N ILE A 41 12.56 3.96 3.26
CA ILE A 41 12.24 3.14 2.08
C ILE A 41 10.73 3.11 1.83
N ILE A 42 9.94 2.92 2.89
CA ILE A 42 8.47 2.91 2.77
C ILE A 42 7.97 4.25 2.25
N GLU A 43 8.41 5.35 2.86
CA GLU A 43 7.94 6.70 2.53
C GLU A 43 8.38 7.17 1.14
N GLU A 44 9.62 6.88 0.74
CA GLU A 44 10.21 7.42 -0.49
C GLU A 44 10.07 6.50 -1.70
N SER A 45 10.06 5.18 -1.48
CA SER A 45 10.15 4.20 -2.58
C SER A 45 8.88 3.36 -2.75
N VAL A 46 8.15 3.07 -1.68
CA VAL A 46 7.00 2.15 -1.73
C VAL A 46 5.67 2.91 -1.86
N LEU A 47 5.44 3.91 -1.03
CA LEU A 47 4.17 4.65 -1.02
C LEU A 47 3.89 5.41 -2.34
N PRO A 48 4.85 6.13 -2.96
CA PRO A 48 4.56 6.88 -4.17
C PRO A 48 4.04 6.04 -5.35
N PRO A 49 4.67 4.91 -5.75
CA PRO A 49 4.14 4.09 -6.84
C PRO A 49 2.82 3.43 -6.48
N LEU A 50 2.58 3.06 -5.21
CA LEU A 50 1.28 2.52 -4.78
C LEU A 50 0.14 3.54 -4.97
N ILE A 51 0.35 4.78 -4.55
CA ILE A 51 -0.62 5.87 -4.74
C ILE A 51 -0.87 6.11 -6.24
N TYR A 52 0.19 6.07 -7.07
CA TYR A 52 0.05 6.20 -8.52
C TYR A 52 -0.80 5.08 -9.13
N ILE A 53 -0.56 3.84 -8.73
CA ILE A 53 -1.35 2.69 -9.21
C ILE A 53 -2.80 2.82 -8.77
N GLU A 54 -3.05 3.14 -7.49
CA GLU A 54 -4.40 3.29 -6.94
C GLU A 54 -5.19 4.37 -7.69
N THR A 55 -4.59 5.54 -7.89
CA THR A 55 -5.22 6.65 -8.63
C THR A 55 -5.47 6.31 -10.09
N THR A 56 -4.55 5.58 -10.74
CA THR A 56 -4.69 5.12 -12.12
C THR A 56 -5.83 4.12 -12.27
N VAL A 57 -5.89 3.11 -11.40
CA VAL A 57 -6.96 2.10 -11.40
C VAL A 57 -8.32 2.75 -11.15
N LYS A 58 -8.39 3.68 -10.19
CA LYS A 58 -9.60 4.46 -9.93
C LYS A 58 -10.05 5.25 -11.15
N SER A 59 -9.12 5.93 -11.84
CA SER A 59 -9.46 6.67 -13.06
C SER A 59 -10.03 5.77 -14.16
N TYR A 60 -9.49 4.56 -14.34
CA TYR A 60 -10.06 3.60 -15.28
C TYR A 60 -11.46 3.14 -14.85
N SER A 61 -11.67 2.84 -13.56
CA SER A 61 -12.99 2.48 -13.04
C SER A 61 -14.02 3.59 -13.30
N ASP A 62 -13.68 4.84 -13.00
CA ASP A 62 -14.57 5.99 -13.21
C ASP A 62 -14.94 6.17 -14.69
N ARG A 63 -13.98 5.92 -15.60
CA ARG A 63 -14.22 5.94 -17.05
C ARG A 63 -15.15 4.82 -17.50
N TYR A 64 -15.05 3.62 -16.94
CA TYR A 64 -15.99 2.53 -17.27
C TYR A 64 -17.41 2.87 -16.85
N VAL A 65 -17.62 3.38 -15.64
CA VAL A 65 -18.94 3.83 -15.16
C VAL A 65 -19.50 4.94 -16.05
N THR A 66 -18.65 5.91 -16.45
CA THR A 66 -19.07 6.98 -17.36
C THR A 66 -19.44 6.44 -18.74
N ASN A 67 -18.65 5.51 -19.27
CA ASN A 67 -18.92 4.88 -20.55
C ASN A 67 -20.20 4.05 -20.53
N GLU A 68 -20.49 3.36 -19.44
CA GLU A 68 -21.74 2.63 -19.24
C GLU A 68 -22.96 3.55 -19.34
N ASP A 69 -22.95 4.71 -18.63
CA ASP A 69 -24.03 5.71 -18.74
C ASP A 69 -24.16 6.25 -20.17
N HIS A 70 -23.04 6.55 -20.84
CA HIS A 70 -23.05 7.02 -22.22
C HIS A 70 -23.62 5.97 -23.20
N ILE A 71 -23.22 4.71 -23.05
CA ILE A 71 -23.73 3.60 -23.85
C ILE A 71 -25.24 3.45 -23.62
N GLY A 72 -25.69 3.45 -22.37
CA GLY A 72 -27.12 3.36 -22.04
C GLY A 72 -27.94 4.54 -22.60
N ARG A 73 -27.38 5.75 -22.65
CA ARG A 73 -28.04 6.90 -23.29
C ARG A 73 -28.09 6.78 -24.81
N LEU A 74 -27.01 6.31 -25.43
CA LEU A 74 -26.97 6.08 -26.88
C LEU A 74 -27.97 5.00 -27.28
N ASP A 75 -28.04 3.91 -26.52
CA ASP A 75 -28.98 2.82 -26.72
C ASP A 75 -30.44 3.30 -26.71
N LYS A 76 -30.82 4.08 -25.68
CA LYS A 76 -32.17 4.68 -25.61
C LYS A 76 -32.50 5.57 -26.81
N ARG A 77 -31.53 6.37 -27.27
CA ARG A 77 -31.70 7.26 -28.42
C ARG A 77 -31.84 6.46 -29.72
N LEU A 78 -31.07 5.38 -29.86
CA LEU A 78 -31.12 4.51 -31.02
C LEU A 78 -32.49 3.82 -31.09
N HIS A 79 -32.93 3.20 -29.99
CA HIS A 79 -34.27 2.60 -29.88
C HIS A 79 -35.37 3.61 -30.25
N THR A 80 -35.29 4.85 -29.74
CA THR A 80 -36.28 5.89 -30.10
C THR A 80 -36.31 6.18 -31.60
N VAL A 81 -35.16 6.18 -32.28
CA VAL A 81 -35.10 6.41 -33.73
C VAL A 81 -35.59 5.18 -34.51
N GLU A 82 -35.22 3.98 -34.08
CA GLU A 82 -35.66 2.72 -34.68
C GLU A 82 -37.18 2.56 -34.58
N ASP A 83 -37.77 2.87 -33.43
CA ASP A 83 -39.22 2.88 -33.21
C ASP A 83 -39.92 3.87 -34.15
N ASN A 84 -39.38 5.08 -34.28
CA ASN A 84 -39.96 6.13 -35.15
C ASN A 84 -39.85 5.79 -36.64
N LEU A 85 -38.86 5.00 -37.03
CA LEU A 85 -38.62 4.59 -38.41
C LEU A 85 -39.14 3.19 -38.72
N GLU A 86 -39.69 2.49 -37.72
CA GLU A 86 -40.14 1.09 -37.81
C GLU A 86 -39.04 0.14 -38.33
N ILE A 87 -37.80 0.39 -37.94
CA ILE A 87 -36.62 -0.41 -38.32
C ILE A 87 -36.32 -1.40 -37.21
N SER A 88 -36.07 -2.67 -37.56
CA SER A 88 -35.54 -3.65 -36.61
C SER A 88 -34.00 -3.68 -36.67
N PRO A 89 -33.30 -3.50 -35.53
CA PRO A 89 -31.84 -3.55 -35.52
C PRO A 89 -31.30 -4.95 -35.88
N PRO A 90 -30.15 -5.02 -36.57
CA PRO A 90 -29.39 -6.26 -36.74
C PRO A 90 -28.95 -6.82 -35.39
N GLN A 91 -29.00 -8.16 -35.22
CA GLN A 91 -28.57 -8.82 -33.97
C GLN A 91 -27.11 -8.55 -33.58
N ASP A 92 -26.24 -8.25 -34.54
CA ASP A 92 -24.82 -7.96 -34.28
C ASP A 92 -24.60 -6.55 -33.70
N LEU A 93 -25.63 -5.70 -33.70
CA LEU A 93 -25.59 -4.32 -33.20
C LEU A 93 -26.34 -4.14 -31.88
N THR A 94 -26.92 -5.21 -31.33
CA THR A 94 -27.57 -5.14 -30.01
C THR A 94 -26.52 -5.21 -28.91
N ILE A 95 -26.67 -4.34 -27.91
CA ILE A 95 -25.78 -4.34 -26.74
C ILE A 95 -26.16 -5.54 -25.86
N PRO A 96 -25.22 -6.43 -25.52
CA PRO A 96 -25.51 -7.56 -24.65
C PRO A 96 -25.88 -7.06 -23.25
N VAL A 97 -27.03 -7.51 -22.75
CA VAL A 97 -27.48 -7.29 -21.38
C VAL A 97 -26.89 -8.43 -20.54
N PHE A 98 -26.07 -8.07 -19.56
CA PHE A 98 -25.50 -9.02 -18.60
C PHE A 98 -26.23 -8.83 -17.27
N ASP A 99 -27.02 -9.83 -16.87
CA ASP A 99 -27.73 -9.90 -15.58
C ASP A 99 -26.79 -10.21 -14.40
#